data_AF-A0A3L7X5D2-F1
#
_entry.id   AF-A0A3L7X5D2-F1
#
_cell.length_a   1.000
_cell.length_b   1.000
_cell.length_c   1.000
_cell.angle_alpha   90.00
_cell.angle_beta   90.00
_cell.angle_gamma   90.00
#
_symmetry.space_group_name_H-M   'P 1'
#
loop_
_entity.id
_entity.type
_entity.pdbx_description
1 polymer ?
#
loop_
_entity_poly.entity_id
_entity_poly.type
_entity_poly.pdbx_seq_one_letter_code
_entity_poly.pdbx_strand_id
1 'polypeptide(L)'
;MNTLVIAVADDTLRNLEQKAHSAGKSSAQVASDLIEDVFGLEVTSGAAQKAKSMRERLYETGFFEPMSDELRSLIIPGVTLEEVQEILVSAGGPSLTEILDEHRGPRG
;
A
#
# COMPACT_ATOMS: atom_id res chain seq x y z
N MET A 1 14.51 0.93 -1.62
CA MET A 1 13.80 0.01 -0.70
C MET A 1 12.31 0.20 -0.93
N ASN A 2 11.61 -0.81 -1.44
CA ASN A 2 10.17 -0.73 -1.67
C ASN A 2 9.44 -1.21 -0.41
N THR A 3 8.91 -0.28 0.37
CA THR A 3 8.08 -0.60 1.54
C THR A 3 6.61 -0.57 1.13
N LEU A 4 5.90 -1.68 1.32
CA LEU A 4 4.46 -1.76 1.14
C LEU A 4 3.79 -1.70 2.52
N VAL A 5 2.96 -0.67 2.74
CA VAL A 5 2.17 -0.54 3.97
C VAL A 5 0.76 -1.05 3.68
N ILE A 6 0.35 -2.11 4.38
CA ILE A 6 -0.98 -2.71 4.26
C ILE A 6 -1.73 -2.41 5.55
N ALA A 7 -2.84 -1.68 5.45
CA ALA A 7 -3.76 -1.52 6.57
C ALA A 7 -4.56 -2.81 6.73
N VAL A 8 -4.54 -3.39 7.94
CA VAL A 8 -5.31 -4.58 8.29
C VAL A 8 -6.35 -4.22 9.34
N ALA A 9 -7.54 -4.83 9.26
CA ALA A 9 -8.57 -4.67 10.27
C ALA A 9 -8.15 -5.34 11.59
N ASP A 10 -8.67 -4.85 12.73
CA ASP A 10 -8.30 -5.32 14.07
C ASP A 10 -8.52 -6.83 14.25
N ASP A 11 -9.61 -7.37 13.69
CA ASP A 11 -9.90 -8.81 13.74
C ASP A 11 -8.87 -9.63 12.94
N THR A 12 -8.34 -9.04 11.86
CA THR A 12 -7.27 -9.68 11.06
C THR A 12 -5.96 -9.68 11.82
N LEU A 13 -5.65 -8.59 12.53
CA LEU A 13 -4.47 -8.50 13.39
C LEU A 13 -4.52 -9.54 14.52
N ARG A 14 -5.67 -9.67 15.21
CA ARG A 14 -5.84 -10.70 16.27
C ARG A 14 -5.63 -12.12 15.75
N ASN A 15 -6.17 -12.42 14.57
CA ASN A 15 -5.99 -13.73 13.94
C ASN A 15 -4.52 -13.99 13.55
N LEU A 16 -3.80 -12.95 13.11
CA LEU A 16 -2.37 -13.03 12.82
C LEU A 16 -1.55 -13.25 14.09
N GLU A 17 -1.85 -12.56 15.18
CA GLU A 17 -1.19 -12.74 16.48
C GLU A 17 -1.40 -14.15 17.04
N GLN A 18 -2.62 -14.68 16.93
CA GLN A 18 -2.94 -16.04 17.37
C GLN A 18 -2.17 -17.09 16.56
N LYS A 19 -2.10 -16.92 15.23
CA LYS A 19 -1.30 -17.79 14.36
C LYS A 19 0.20 -17.67 14.65
N ALA A 20 0.70 -16.45 14.85
CA ALA A 20 2.08 -16.17 15.23
C ALA A 20 2.48 -16.89 16.52
N HIS A 21 1.61 -16.86 17.52
CA HIS A 21 1.83 -17.56 18.79
C HIS A 21 1.89 -19.09 18.60
N SER A 22 1.02 -19.65 17.76
CA SER A 22 1.03 -21.09 17.47
C SER A 22 2.22 -21.55 16.63
N ALA A 23 2.78 -20.67 15.80
CA ALA A 23 3.90 -20.96 14.91
C ALA A 23 5.27 -20.57 15.48
N GLY A 24 5.31 -19.92 16.66
CA GLY A 24 6.54 -19.38 17.24
C GLY A 24 7.21 -18.28 16.41
N LYS A 25 6.44 -17.62 15.54
CA LYS A 25 6.91 -16.57 14.61
C LYS A 25 6.36 -15.21 15.04
N SER A 26 6.89 -14.12 14.48
CA SER A 26 6.26 -12.79 14.66
C SER A 26 5.03 -12.66 13.76
N SER A 27 4.08 -11.81 14.14
CA SER A 27 2.89 -11.50 13.32
C SER A 27 3.25 -10.95 11.95
N ALA A 28 4.32 -10.15 11.86
CA ALA A 28 4.86 -9.66 10.59
C ALA A 28 5.39 -10.80 9.70
N GLN A 29 6.08 -11.79 10.29
CA GLN A 29 6.57 -12.96 9.56
C GLN A 29 5.42 -13.82 9.05
N VAL A 30 4.39 -14.05 9.88
CA VAL A 30 3.20 -14.82 9.48
C VAL A 30 2.40 -14.08 8.42
N ALA A 31 2.32 -12.74 8.50
CA ALA A 31 1.70 -11.94 7.45
C ALA A 31 2.50 -12.02 6.14
N SER A 32 3.83 -11.96 6.20
CA SER A 32 4.70 -12.13 5.02
C SER A 32 4.51 -13.51 4.40
N ASP A 33 4.59 -14.58 5.20
CA ASP A 33 4.42 -15.95 4.74
C ASP A 33 3.02 -16.16 4.12
N LEU A 34 1.96 -15.60 4.74
CA LEU A 34 0.60 -15.68 4.20
C LEU A 34 0.45 -14.90 2.89
N ILE A 35 1.11 -13.75 2.78
CA ILE A 35 1.18 -13.00 1.53
C ILE A 35 1.95 -13.83 0.49
N GLU A 36 3.07 -14.43 0.85
CA GLU A 36 3.85 -15.26 -0.07
C GLU A 36 3.08 -16.50 -0.56
N ASP A 37 2.33 -17.15 0.33
CA ASP A 37 1.48 -18.32 0.03
C ASP A 37 0.26 -17.95 -0.84
N VAL A 38 -0.47 -16.90 -0.47
CA VAL A 38 -1.67 -16.45 -1.21
C VAL A 38 -1.29 -15.83 -2.56
N PHE A 39 -0.16 -15.13 -2.60
CA PHE A 39 0.29 -14.41 -3.79
C PHE A 39 1.40 -15.16 -4.57
N GLY A 40 1.70 -16.40 -4.21
CA GLY A 40 2.63 -17.28 -4.95
C GLY A 40 3.96 -16.60 -5.27
N LEU A 41 4.57 -15.93 -4.28
CA LEU A 41 5.93 -15.39 -4.37
C LEU A 41 6.95 -16.51 -4.18
N GLU A 42 6.78 -17.62 -4.90
CA GLU A 42 7.87 -18.56 -5.06
C GLU A 42 8.96 -17.84 -5.87
N VAL A 43 10.12 -17.62 -5.23
CA VAL A 43 11.37 -17.33 -5.90
C VAL A 43 11.83 -18.63 -6.59
N THR A 44 11.04 -19.16 -7.52
CA THR A 44 11.48 -20.25 -8.40
C THR A 44 12.33 -19.65 -9.48
N SER A 45 13.63 -19.66 -9.23
CA SER A 45 14.65 -19.78 -10.26
C SER A 45 14.17 -20.79 -11.31
N GLY A 46 13.86 -20.31 -12.51
CA GLY A 46 13.71 -21.17 -13.70
C GLY A 46 12.32 -21.70 -14.03
N ALA A 47 11.30 -20.84 -14.12
CA ALA A 47 10.21 -21.04 -15.10
C ALA A 47 9.54 -19.71 -15.40
N ALA A 48 9.63 -19.24 -16.65
CA ALA A 48 9.01 -18.02 -17.13
C ALA A 48 7.49 -18.14 -17.27
N GLN A 49 6.77 -18.47 -16.20
CA GLN A 49 5.39 -18.06 -16.09
C GLN A 49 5.43 -16.60 -15.64
N LYS A 50 4.84 -15.68 -16.40
CA LYS A 50 4.68 -14.27 -16.01
C LYS A 50 3.90 -14.26 -14.69
N ALA A 51 4.61 -14.30 -13.57
CA ALA A 51 4.04 -14.06 -12.27
C ALA A 51 3.46 -12.65 -12.34
N LYS A 52 2.12 -12.54 -12.32
CA LYS A 52 1.45 -11.25 -12.26
C LYS A 52 2.07 -10.48 -11.11
N SER A 53 2.53 -9.28 -11.39
CA SER A 53 3.14 -8.42 -10.39
C SER A 53 2.13 -8.20 -9.26
N MET A 54 2.62 -8.01 -8.04
CA MET A 54 1.79 -7.75 -6.86
C MET A 54 0.75 -6.64 -7.12
N ARG A 55 1.13 -5.63 -7.91
CA ARG A 55 0.24 -4.54 -8.34
C ARG A 55 -0.93 -5.01 -9.22
N GLU A 56 -0.68 -5.93 -10.14
CA GLU A 56 -1.74 -6.50 -10.99
C GLU A 56 -2.70 -7.38 -10.18
N ARG A 57 -2.21 -8.11 -9.18
CA ARG A 57 -3.07 -8.92 -8.31
C ARG A 57 -3.93 -8.07 -7.38
N LEU A 58 -3.37 -6.98 -6.83
CA LEU A 58 -4.12 -6.01 -6.02
C LEU A 58 -5.18 -5.25 -6.85
N TYR A 59 -4.91 -5.04 -8.14
CA TYR A 59 -5.90 -4.50 -9.07
C TYR A 59 -7.09 -5.45 -9.27
N GLU A 60 -6.81 -6.74 -9.48
CA GLU A 60 -7.85 -7.76 -9.69
C GLU A 60 -8.74 -7.99 -8.46
N THR A 61 -8.21 -7.76 -7.25
CA THR A 61 -8.98 -7.89 -6.00
C THR A 61 -9.75 -6.63 -5.63
N GLY A 62 -9.65 -5.56 -6.41
CA GLY A 62 -10.30 -4.27 -6.11
C GLY A 62 -9.66 -3.49 -4.95
N PHE A 63 -8.54 -3.96 -4.41
CA PHE A 63 -7.80 -3.27 -3.35
C PHE A 63 -6.91 -2.14 -3.87
N PHE A 64 -6.65 -2.12 -5.17
CA PHE A 64 -5.88 -1.08 -5.83
C PHE A 64 -6.64 -0.62 -7.06
N GLU A 65 -7.26 0.56 -7.03
CA GLU A 65 -7.81 1.15 -8.25
C GLU A 65 -6.76 2.01 -8.96
N PRO A 66 -6.63 1.89 -10.29
CA PRO A 66 -5.79 2.77 -11.07
C PRO A 66 -6.40 4.15 -11.00
N MET A 67 -5.53 5.14 -10.83
CA MET A 67 -5.91 6.54 -10.95
C MET A 67 -6.65 6.76 -12.27
N SER A 68 -7.83 7.39 -12.19
CA SER A 68 -8.69 7.66 -13.34
C SER A 68 -7.99 8.56 -14.36
N ASP A 69 -8.48 8.55 -15.60
CA ASP A 69 -7.88 9.36 -16.66
C ASP A 69 -8.00 10.87 -16.35
N GLU A 70 -9.06 11.29 -15.67
CA GLU A 70 -9.20 12.66 -15.17
C GLU A 70 -8.07 13.01 -14.20
N LEU A 71 -7.84 12.18 -13.18
CA LEU A 71 -6.77 12.42 -12.21
C LEU A 71 -5.37 12.32 -12.83
N ARG A 72 -5.18 11.42 -13.80
CA ARG A 72 -3.94 11.34 -14.59
C ARG A 72 -3.67 12.62 -15.37
N SER A 73 -4.70 13.24 -15.92
CA SER A 73 -4.57 14.50 -16.68
C SER A 73 -4.17 15.69 -15.80
N LEU A 74 -4.34 15.60 -14.48
CA LEU A 74 -3.98 16.63 -13.51
C LEU A 74 -2.53 16.50 -12.99
N ILE A 75 -1.80 15.43 -13.34
CA ILE A 75 -0.39 15.30 -12.95
C ILE A 75 0.42 16.37 -13.67
N ILE A 76 1.10 17.22 -12.89
CA ILE A 76 2.09 18.16 -13.41
C ILE A 76 3.42 17.40 -13.57
N PRO A 77 3.94 17.24 -14.81
CA PRO A 77 5.18 16.50 -15.03
C PRO A 77 6.36 17.16 -14.31
N GLY A 78 7.15 16.35 -13.60
CA GLY A 78 8.36 16.81 -12.91
C GLY A 78 8.12 17.37 -11.52
N VAL A 79 6.87 17.50 -11.06
CA VAL A 79 6.56 17.88 -9.67
C VAL A 79 6.57 16.62 -8.81
N THR A 80 7.44 16.61 -7.79
CA THR A 80 7.51 15.52 -6.80
C THR A 80 6.69 15.83 -5.55
N LEU A 81 6.38 14.81 -4.76
CA LEU A 81 5.66 14.99 -3.50
C LEU A 81 6.49 15.84 -2.52
N GLU A 82 7.80 15.61 -2.50
CA GLU A 82 8.76 16.31 -1.66
C GLU A 82 8.78 17.81 -1.98
N GLU A 83 8.80 18.17 -3.27
CA GLU A 83 8.74 19.58 -3.70
C GLU A 83 7.44 20.25 -3.25
N VAL A 84 6.30 19.56 -3.36
CA VAL A 84 5.02 20.11 -2.89
C VAL A 84 5.03 20.31 -1.38
N GLN A 85 5.60 19.38 -0.61
CA GLN A 85 5.73 19.52 0.84
C GLN A 85 6.62 20.71 1.23
N GLU A 86 7.78 20.85 0.60
CA GLU A 86 8.70 21.96 0.84
C GLU A 86 8.05 23.31 0.52
N ILE A 87 7.33 23.39 -0.62
CA ILE A 87 6.62 24.61 -1.02
C ILE A 87 5.56 24.98 0.03
N LEU A 88 4.74 24.03 0.47
CA LEU A 88 3.69 24.29 1.47
C LEU A 88 4.25 24.74 2.82
N VAL A 89 5.34 24.11 3.27
CA VAL A 89 6.05 24.50 4.48
C VAL A 89 6.63 25.92 4.34
N SER A 90 7.26 26.22 3.20
CA SER A 90 7.85 27.54 2.93
C SER A 90 6.80 28.66 2.83
N ALA A 91 5.60 28.33 2.34
CA ALA A 91 4.49 29.24 2.24
C ALA A 91 3.78 29.49 3.59
N GLY A 92 4.16 28.76 4.65
CA GLY A 92 3.48 28.81 5.95
C GLY A 92 2.03 28.33 5.88
N GLY A 93 1.70 27.53 4.87
CA GLY A 93 0.35 27.00 4.63
C GLY A 93 0.07 25.72 5.43
N PRO A 94 -1.18 25.23 5.39
CA PRO A 94 -1.52 23.93 5.94
C PRO A 94 -0.72 22.82 5.26
N SER A 95 -0.39 21.79 6.02
CA SER A 95 0.29 20.60 5.52
C SER A 95 -0.58 19.86 4.50
N LEU A 96 0.07 19.07 3.64
CA LEU A 96 -0.63 18.19 2.70
C LEU A 96 -1.65 17.29 3.39
N THR A 97 -1.36 16.80 4.60
CA THR A 97 -2.29 15.96 5.38
C THR A 97 -3.52 16.74 5.79
N GLU A 98 -3.37 17.97 6.27
CA GLU A 98 -4.50 18.84 6.66
C GLU A 98 -5.39 19.17 5.45
N ILE A 99 -4.78 19.50 4.31
CA ILE A 99 -5.51 19.74 3.05
C ILE A 99 -6.30 18.48 2.63
N LEU A 100 -5.68 17.30 2.73
CA LEU A 100 -6.34 16.05 2.38
C LEU A 100 -7.46 15.69 3.34
N ASP A 101 -7.30 15.94 4.64
CA ASP A 101 -8.33 15.67 5.64
C ASP A 101 -9.54 16.61 5.47
N GLU A 102 -9.33 17.89 5.11
CA GLU A 102 -10.41 18.81 4.74
C GLU A 102 -11.19 18.33 3.51
N HIS A 103 -10.50 17.80 2.50
CA HIS A 103 -11.11 17.36 1.24
C HIS A 103 -11.71 15.95 1.27
N ARG A 104 -11.28 15.07 2.18
CA ARG A 104 -11.78 13.69 2.29
C ARG A 104 -13.18 13.60 2.92
N GLY A 105 -13.68 14.68 3.51
CA GLY A 105 -14.95 14.67 4.26
C GLY A 105 -14.86 13.84 5.55
N PRO A 106 -15.93 13.80 6.37
CA PRO A 106 -15.91 13.06 7.62
C PRO A 106 -15.65 11.57 7.36
N ARG A 107 -14.61 11.03 8.01
CA ARG A 107 -14.35 9.59 8.06
C ARG A 107 -15.51 8.95 8.84
N GLY A 108 -16.48 8.40 8.11
CA GLY A 108 -17.58 7.59 8.67
C GLY A 108 -17.08 6.25 9.19
#